data_AF-A0A534YGS9-F1
#
_entry.id   AF-A0A534YGS9-F1
#
_cell.length_a   1.000
_cell.length_b   1.000
_cell.length_c   1.000
_cell.angle_alpha   90.00
_cell.angle_beta   90.00
_cell.angle_gamma   90.00
#
_symmetry.space_group_name_H-M   'P 1'
#
loop_
_entity.id
_entity.type
_entity.pdbx_description
1 polymer ?
#
loop_
_entity_poly.entity_id
_entity_poly.type
_entity_poly.pdbx_seq_one_letter_code
_entity_poly.pdbx_strand_id
1 'polypeptide(L)'
;MAQRERDDFDALEEEHPQGISAVQIVDFFAPRGVKLAQATFRKYVQLGLLPRSRRVGEKGKHRGSKGLYPASAVRRIHVIKSLMDEGMTLEDIRHSFIFFRGQLDGVERSLDELFAALEKAVADKGELRPSRRKELDRLLAESRRHAHQFVKDMERTVSEITSREDPGKG
;
A
#
# COMPACT_ATOMS: atom_id res chain seq x y z
N MET A 1 -2.06 23.40 7.67
CA MET A 1 -2.53 22.35 6.75
C MET A 1 -2.00 22.71 5.37
N ALA A 2 -0.94 22.04 4.91
CA ALA A 2 -0.37 22.32 3.60
C ALA A 2 -1.21 21.60 2.54
N GLN A 3 -1.73 22.36 1.58
CA GLN A 3 -2.33 21.84 0.36
C GLN A 3 -1.25 20.98 -0.32
N ARG A 4 -1.36 19.65 -0.26
CA ARG A 4 -0.46 18.77 -1.03
C ARG A 4 -0.83 18.95 -2.50
N GLU A 5 0.07 19.54 -3.29
CA GLU A 5 -0.02 19.48 -4.75
C GLU A 5 -0.02 18.01 -5.18
N ARG A 6 -0.91 17.67 -6.12
CA ARG A 6 -0.96 16.35 -6.74
C ARG A 6 0.41 16.03 -7.32
N ASP A 7 1.02 14.93 -6.87
CA ASP A 7 2.28 14.47 -7.43
C ASP A 7 2.05 13.36 -8.47
N ASP A 8 3.07 13.07 -9.29
CA ASP A 8 3.00 12.05 -10.34
C ASP A 8 2.63 10.65 -9.81
N PHE A 9 2.85 10.39 -8.50
CA PHE A 9 2.49 9.12 -7.89
C PHE A 9 0.98 9.04 -7.64
N ASP A 10 0.33 10.13 -7.23
CA ASP A 10 -1.13 10.17 -7.07
C ASP A 10 -1.83 9.90 -8.40
N ALA A 11 -1.36 10.51 -9.50
CA ALA A 11 -1.89 10.25 -10.83
C ALA A 11 -1.74 8.78 -11.24
N LEU A 12 -0.56 8.19 -11.01
CA LEU A 12 -0.30 6.77 -11.31
C LEU A 12 -1.21 5.84 -10.49
N GLU A 13 -1.42 6.14 -9.21
CA GLU A 13 -2.26 5.34 -8.31
C GLU A 13 -3.73 5.37 -8.73
N GLU A 14 -4.23 6.53 -9.18
CA GLU A 14 -5.58 6.67 -9.73
C GLU A 14 -5.77 6.01 -11.10
N GLU A 15 -4.77 6.10 -11.99
CA GLU A 15 -4.83 5.49 -13.32
C GLU A 15 -4.75 3.95 -13.28
N HIS A 16 -4.14 3.41 -12.23
CA HIS A 16 -3.89 1.97 -12.10
C HIS A 16 -4.41 1.38 -10.79
N PRO A 17 -5.72 1.45 -10.52
CA PRO A 17 -6.31 0.93 -9.28
C PRO A 17 -6.19 -0.60 -9.16
N GLN A 18 -6.07 -1.30 -10.29
CA GLN A 18 -5.88 -2.75 -10.33
C GLN A 18 -4.41 -3.20 -10.16
N GLY A 19 -3.49 -2.23 -10.13
CA GLY A 19 -2.05 -2.43 -10.12
C GLY A 19 -1.39 -2.41 -11.49
N ILE A 20 -0.05 -2.42 -11.45
CA ILE A 20 0.86 -2.28 -12.59
C ILE A 20 1.86 -3.44 -12.63
N SER A 21 2.40 -3.71 -13.82
CA SER A 21 3.44 -4.72 -13.99
C SER A 21 4.81 -4.25 -13.46
N ALA A 22 5.72 -5.20 -13.21
CA ALA A 22 7.10 -4.87 -12.83
C ALA A 22 7.83 -4.02 -13.89
N VAL A 23 7.48 -4.19 -15.17
CA VAL A 23 8.03 -3.40 -16.28
C VAL A 23 7.57 -1.95 -16.17
N GLN A 24 6.26 -1.73 -16.02
CA GLN A 24 5.69 -0.38 -15.83
C GLN A 24 6.28 0.34 -14.61
N ILE A 25 6.56 -0.38 -13.51
CA ILE A 25 7.23 0.19 -12.34
C ILE A 25 8.64 0.70 -12.71
N VAL A 26 9.42 -0.09 -13.43
CA VAL A 26 10.76 0.30 -13.86
C VAL A 26 10.71 1.47 -14.84
N ASP A 27 9.78 1.41 -15.80
CA ASP A 27 9.61 2.44 -16.83
C ASP A 27 9.17 3.77 -16.24
N PHE A 28 8.41 3.78 -15.13
CA PHE A 28 8.06 5.00 -14.42
C PHE A 28 9.31 5.78 -13.96
N PHE A 29 10.38 5.09 -13.55
CA PHE A 29 11.59 5.73 -13.04
C PHE A 29 12.60 6.11 -14.11
N ALA A 30 12.55 5.46 -15.28
CA ALA A 30 13.48 5.71 -16.39
C ALA A 30 13.57 7.19 -16.82
N PRO A 31 12.47 7.93 -17.07
CA PRO A 31 12.55 9.34 -17.46
C PRO A 31 12.95 10.28 -16.33
N ARG A 32 12.90 9.80 -15.07
CA ARG A 32 13.16 10.61 -13.86
C ARG A 32 14.61 10.52 -13.38
N GLY A 33 15.49 9.89 -14.15
CA GLY A 33 16.91 9.71 -13.82
C GLY A 33 17.18 8.73 -12.66
N VAL A 34 16.14 8.09 -12.12
CA VAL A 34 16.27 7.12 -11.03
C VAL A 34 16.63 5.75 -11.59
N LYS A 35 17.84 5.27 -11.29
CA LYS A 35 18.31 3.94 -11.73
C LYS A 35 17.61 2.83 -10.95
N LEU A 36 16.57 2.25 -11.55
CA LEU A 36 15.89 1.06 -11.04
C LEU A 36 15.92 -0.06 -12.09
N ALA A 37 16.79 -1.05 -11.92
CA ALA A 37 16.74 -2.26 -12.75
C ALA A 37 15.68 -3.25 -12.22
N GLN A 38 15.13 -4.10 -13.10
CA GLN A 38 14.21 -5.17 -12.69
C GLN A 38 14.82 -6.09 -11.63
N ALA A 39 16.14 -6.34 -11.68
CA ALA A 39 16.83 -7.14 -10.68
C ALA A 39 16.79 -6.48 -9.29
N THR A 40 17.01 -5.16 -9.21
CA THR A 40 16.92 -4.39 -7.97
C THR A 40 15.49 -4.39 -7.42
N PHE A 41 14.49 -4.19 -8.29
CA PHE A 41 13.09 -4.31 -7.92
C PHE A 41 12.76 -5.69 -7.32
N ARG A 42 13.18 -6.78 -7.99
CA ARG A 42 13.00 -8.15 -7.47
C ARG A 42 13.67 -8.32 -6.12
N LYS A 43 14.88 -7.78 -5.93
CA LYS A 43 15.57 -7.82 -4.63
C LYS A 43 14.75 -7.14 -3.54
N TYR A 44 14.19 -5.95 -3.80
CA TYR A 44 13.34 -5.27 -2.82
C TYR A 44 12.09 -6.08 -2.46
N VAL A 45 11.44 -6.71 -3.45
CA VAL A 45 10.29 -7.62 -3.20
C VAL A 45 10.71 -8.86 -2.38
N GLN A 46 11.89 -9.42 -2.63
CA GLN A 46 12.41 -10.58 -1.88
C GLN A 46 12.74 -10.24 -0.43
N LEU A 47 13.26 -9.03 -0.18
CA LEU A 47 13.58 -8.53 1.15
C LEU A 47 12.34 -8.02 1.92
N GLY A 48 11.14 -8.19 1.36
CA GLY A 48 9.89 -7.70 1.95
C GLY A 48 9.71 -6.18 1.85
N LEU A 49 10.68 -5.45 1.29
CA LEU A 49 10.68 -3.99 1.15
C LEU A 49 9.54 -3.44 0.27
N LEU A 50 8.95 -4.31 -0.56
CA LEU A 50 7.84 -4.00 -1.45
C LEU A 50 6.76 -5.08 -1.37
N PRO A 51 5.50 -4.74 -1.69
CA PRO A 51 4.41 -5.72 -1.75
C PRO A 51 4.67 -6.81 -2.79
N ARG A 52 4.11 -8.00 -2.55
CA ARG A 52 4.17 -9.14 -3.48
C ARG A 52 3.18 -8.93 -4.63
N SER A 53 3.48 -9.50 -5.80
CA SER A 53 2.57 -9.43 -6.94
C SER A 53 1.31 -10.27 -6.72
N ARG A 54 0.13 -9.74 -7.08
CA ARG A 54 -1.09 -10.50 -7.29
C ARG A 54 -1.10 -11.06 -8.70
N ARG A 55 -1.33 -12.37 -8.86
CA ARG A 55 -1.49 -12.97 -10.20
C ARG A 55 -2.91 -12.74 -10.69
N VAL A 56 -3.03 -12.20 -11.90
CA VAL A 56 -4.31 -12.07 -12.60
C VAL A 56 -4.25 -12.87 -13.89
N GLY A 57 -5.28 -13.66 -14.15
CA GLY A 57 -5.44 -14.34 -15.44
C GLY A 57 -5.77 -13.33 -16.53
N GLU A 58 -5.16 -13.46 -17.69
CA GLU A 58 -5.59 -12.69 -18.86
C GLU A 58 -6.73 -13.43 -19.58
N LYS A 59 -7.74 -12.68 -20.03
CA LYS A 59 -8.91 -13.26 -20.70
C LYS A 59 -8.54 -13.81 -22.08
N GLY A 60 -8.59 -15.13 -22.27
CA GLY A 60 -8.38 -15.81 -23.56
C GLY A 60 -7.67 -17.15 -23.41
N LYS A 61 -7.87 -18.08 -24.36
CA LYS A 61 -7.44 -19.50 -24.29
C LYS A 61 -5.92 -19.71 -24.11
N HIS A 62 -5.09 -18.70 -24.38
CA HIS A 62 -3.62 -18.77 -24.33
C HIS A 62 -2.95 -17.57 -23.66
N ARG A 63 -3.70 -16.76 -22.90
CA ARG A 63 -3.13 -15.58 -22.26
C ARG A 63 -2.76 -15.94 -20.82
N GLY A 64 -1.47 -16.16 -20.58
CA GLY A 64 -0.96 -16.59 -19.27
C GLY A 64 -1.33 -15.63 -18.13
N SER A 65 -1.04 -16.03 -16.90
CA SER A 65 -1.24 -15.13 -15.75
C SER A 65 -0.08 -14.13 -15.63
N LYS A 66 -0.41 -12.85 -15.44
CA LYS A 66 0.57 -11.79 -15.17
C LYS A 66 0.58 -11.41 -13.70
N GLY A 67 1.73 -11.01 -13.20
CA GLY A 67 1.87 -10.43 -11.86
C GLY A 67 1.61 -8.93 -11.91
N LEU A 68 0.66 -8.46 -11.10
CA LEU A 68 0.40 -7.04 -10.86
C LEU A 68 0.80 -6.66 -9.45
N TYR A 69 1.45 -5.51 -9.32
CA TYR A 69 1.83 -4.88 -8.06
C TYR A 69 0.95 -3.64 -7.86
N PRO A 70 0.61 -3.26 -6.62
CA PRO A 70 -0.09 -2.01 -6.39
C PRO A 70 0.76 -0.83 -6.91
N ALA A 71 0.12 0.17 -7.51
CA ALA A 71 0.80 1.34 -8.06
C ALA A 71 1.60 2.10 -6.99
N SER A 72 1.15 2.05 -5.73
CA SER A 72 1.85 2.59 -4.55
C SER A 72 3.24 1.99 -4.31
N ALA A 73 3.58 0.87 -4.93
CA ALA A 73 4.95 0.34 -4.93
C ALA A 73 5.95 1.34 -5.50
N VAL A 74 5.55 2.19 -6.45
CA VAL A 74 6.40 3.23 -7.04
C VAL A 74 6.76 4.29 -5.99
N ARG A 75 5.77 4.85 -5.28
CA ARG A 75 6.01 5.79 -4.18
C ARG A 75 6.97 5.19 -3.14
N ARG A 76 6.77 3.91 -2.80
CA ARG A 76 7.63 3.20 -1.84
C ARG A 76 9.07 3.02 -2.33
N ILE A 77 9.27 2.73 -3.61
CA ILE A 77 10.62 2.66 -4.21
C ILE A 77 11.32 4.02 -4.14
N HIS A 78 10.60 5.11 -4.42
CA HIS A 78 11.16 6.45 -4.32
C HIS A 78 11.68 6.72 -2.90
N VAL A 79 10.89 6.42 -1.87
CA VAL A 79 11.30 6.56 -0.46
C VAL A 79 12.52 5.69 -0.13
N ILE A 80 12.52 4.41 -0.54
CA ILE A 80 13.69 3.52 -0.32
C ILE A 80 14.95 4.11 -0.96
N LYS A 81 14.85 4.65 -2.18
CA LYS A 81 15.98 5.25 -2.88
C LYS A 81 16.48 6.50 -2.17
N SER A 82 15.60 7.41 -1.74
CA SER A 82 16.00 8.60 -0.99
C SER A 82 16.71 8.24 0.32
N LEU A 83 16.20 7.25 1.07
CA LEU A 83 16.86 6.77 2.30
C LEU A 83 18.23 6.12 2.02
N MET A 84 18.38 5.43 0.89
CA MET A 84 19.69 4.90 0.48
C MET A 84 20.67 6.01 0.09
N ASP A 85 20.19 7.07 -0.56
CA ASP A 85 20.99 8.25 -0.92
C ASP A 85 21.43 9.03 0.34
N GLU A 86 20.63 8.97 1.41
CA GLU A 86 20.97 9.44 2.77
C GLU A 86 21.92 8.50 3.54
N GLY A 87 22.33 7.38 2.94
CA GLY A 87 23.32 6.44 3.50
C GLY A 87 22.74 5.26 4.28
N MET A 88 21.41 5.09 4.36
CA MET A 88 20.82 3.93 5.01
C MET A 88 21.02 2.65 4.19
N THR A 89 21.32 1.55 4.88
CA THR A 89 21.36 0.24 4.21
C THR A 89 19.95 -0.32 4.01
N LEU A 90 19.80 -1.30 3.12
CA LEU A 90 18.53 -2.00 2.93
C LEU A 90 18.05 -2.74 4.19
N GLU A 91 18.96 -3.08 5.10
CA GLU A 91 18.63 -3.70 6.38
C GLU A 91 18.08 -2.65 7.34
N ASP A 92 18.75 -1.51 7.47
CA ASP A 92 18.28 -0.37 8.27
C ASP A 92 16.88 0.07 7.81
N ILE A 93 16.68 0.19 6.51
CA ILE A 93 15.38 0.57 5.93
C ILE A 93 14.32 -0.49 6.27
N ARG A 94 14.64 -1.79 6.19
CA ARG A 94 13.69 -2.86 6.55
C ARG A 94 13.26 -2.79 8.01
N HIS A 95 14.17 -2.41 8.90
CA HIS A 95 13.89 -2.25 10.33
C HIS A 95 13.35 -0.85 10.70
N SER A 96 13.27 0.08 9.74
CA SER A 96 12.82 1.45 10.00
C SER A 96 11.30 1.55 10.16
N PHE A 97 10.88 2.51 10.99
CA PHE A 97 9.48 2.95 11.13
C PHE A 97 8.81 3.22 9.78
N ILE A 98 9.55 3.84 8.85
CA ILE A 98 9.05 4.23 7.52
C ILE A 98 8.58 3.02 6.72
N PHE A 99 9.30 1.90 6.83
CA PHE A 99 8.93 0.66 6.14
C PHE A 99 7.61 0.10 6.66
N PHE A 100 7.44 0.02 7.98
CA PHE A 100 6.22 -0.49 8.61
C PHE A 100 5.02 0.43 8.38
N ARG A 101 5.21 1.76 8.47
CA ARG A 101 4.18 2.74 8.14
C ARG A 101 3.65 2.55 6.73
N GLY A 102 4.53 2.36 5.74
CA GLY A 102 4.10 2.08 4.36
C GLY A 102 3.35 0.75 4.19
N GLN A 103 3.54 -0.24 5.08
CA GLN A 103 2.69 -1.44 5.08
C GLN A 103 1.31 -1.15 5.68
N LEU A 104 1.27 -0.41 6.79
CA LEU A 104 0.03 -0.02 7.46
C LEU A 104 -0.84 0.89 6.58
N ASP A 105 -0.24 1.86 5.88
CA ASP A 105 -0.93 2.68 4.87
C ASP A 105 -1.54 1.83 3.74
N GLY A 106 -0.89 0.71 3.38
CA GLY A 106 -1.40 -0.24 2.40
C GLY A 106 -2.59 -1.06 2.92
N VAL A 107 -2.53 -1.45 4.19
CA VAL A 107 -3.63 -2.15 4.89
C VAL A 107 -4.83 -1.22 5.03
N GLU A 108 -4.63 0.02 5.46
CA GLU A 108 -5.71 1.01 5.60
C GLU A 108 -6.45 1.25 4.28
N ARG A 109 -5.70 1.48 3.19
CA ARG A 109 -6.30 1.61 1.85
C ARG A 109 -7.10 0.38 1.42
N SER A 110 -6.56 -0.82 1.66
CA SER A 110 -7.25 -2.07 1.32
C SER A 110 -8.55 -2.24 2.13
N LEU A 111 -8.55 -1.82 3.40
CA LEU A 111 -9.74 -1.82 4.25
C LEU A 111 -10.79 -0.83 3.74
N ASP A 112 -10.38 0.39 3.38
CA ASP A 112 -11.28 1.40 2.81
C ASP A 112 -11.94 0.93 1.51
N GLU A 113 -11.16 0.33 0.60
CA GLU A 113 -11.66 -0.27 -0.63
C GLU A 113 -12.69 -1.39 -0.36
N LEU A 114 -12.40 -2.25 0.63
CA LEU A 114 -13.31 -3.32 1.04
C LEU A 114 -14.63 -2.75 1.59
N PHE A 115 -14.56 -1.77 2.50
CA PHE A 115 -15.77 -1.15 3.07
C PHE A 115 -16.60 -0.46 1.99
N ALA A 116 -15.97 0.27 1.06
CA ALA A 116 -16.67 0.88 -0.06
C ALA A 116 -17.37 -0.16 -0.95
N ALA A 117 -16.72 -1.29 -1.24
CA ALA A 117 -17.32 -2.38 -2.00
C ALA A 117 -18.51 -3.03 -1.28
N LEU A 118 -18.42 -3.20 0.05
CA LEU A 118 -19.51 -3.74 0.88
C LEU A 118 -20.69 -2.77 0.97
N GLU A 119 -20.43 -1.48 1.19
CA GLU A 119 -21.45 -0.42 1.19
C GLU A 119 -22.20 -0.39 -0.15
N LYS A 120 -21.48 -0.48 -1.27
CA LYS A 120 -22.08 -0.57 -2.60
C LYS A 120 -22.94 -1.84 -2.76
N ALA A 121 -22.46 -2.99 -2.30
CA ALA A 121 -23.22 -4.24 -2.38
C ALA A 121 -24.53 -4.19 -1.56
N VAL A 122 -24.53 -3.51 -0.42
CA VAL A 122 -25.75 -3.24 0.36
C VAL A 122 -26.66 -2.24 -0.36
N ALA A 123 -26.08 -1.20 -0.98
CA ALA A 123 -26.81 -0.22 -1.78
C ALA A 123 -27.61 -0.88 -2.91
N ASP A 124 -26.92 -1.69 -3.72
CA ASP A 124 -27.42 -2.36 -4.92
C ASP A 124 -28.47 -3.45 -4.63
N LYS A 125 -28.58 -3.91 -3.38
CA LYS A 125 -29.62 -4.84 -2.92
C LYS A 125 -30.99 -4.16 -2.79
N GLY A 126 -31.69 -4.01 -3.91
CA GLY A 126 -33.00 -3.33 -4.02
C GLY A 126 -34.14 -3.90 -3.16
N GLU A 127 -34.05 -5.16 -2.72
CA GLU A 127 -35.12 -5.85 -1.96
C GLU A 127 -34.94 -5.83 -0.43
N LEU A 128 -33.92 -5.14 0.10
CA LEU A 128 -33.70 -5.09 1.54
C LEU A 128 -34.77 -4.24 2.24
N ARG A 129 -35.44 -4.83 3.24
CA ARG A 129 -36.31 -4.07 4.15
C ARG A 129 -35.54 -2.89 4.77
N PRO A 130 -36.15 -1.70 4.91
CA PRO A 130 -35.46 -0.51 5.43
C PRO A 130 -34.76 -0.70 6.78
N SER A 131 -35.36 -1.46 7.69
CA SER A 131 -34.77 -1.78 8.99
C SER A 131 -33.50 -2.62 8.88
N ARG A 132 -33.49 -3.63 7.99
CA ARG A 132 -32.34 -4.49 7.77
C ARG A 132 -31.20 -3.75 7.07
N ARG A 133 -31.51 -2.87 6.12
CA ARG A 133 -30.54 -1.99 5.49
C ARG A 133 -29.84 -1.10 6.52
N LYS A 134 -30.62 -0.41 7.37
CA LYS A 134 -30.09 0.43 8.45
C LYS A 134 -29.21 -0.34 9.45
N GLU A 135 -29.55 -1.59 9.75
CA GLU A 135 -28.75 -2.46 10.60
C GLU A 135 -27.40 -2.81 9.95
N LEU A 136 -27.40 -3.17 8.65
CA LEU A 136 -26.17 -3.46 7.90
C LEU A 136 -25.27 -2.24 7.79
N ASP A 137 -25.83 -1.07 7.48
CA ASP A 137 -25.08 0.19 7.41
C ASP A 137 -24.42 0.52 8.76
N ARG A 138 -25.12 0.28 9.87
CA ARG A 138 -24.56 0.45 11.23
C ARG A 138 -23.41 -0.53 11.49
N LEU A 139 -23.57 -1.80 11.15
CA LEU A 139 -22.53 -2.82 11.34
C LEU A 139 -21.28 -2.52 10.51
N LEU A 140 -21.44 -2.06 9.27
CA LEU A 140 -20.32 -1.65 8.41
C LEU A 140 -19.60 -0.44 9.00
N ALA A 141 -20.35 0.58 9.46
CA ALA A 141 -19.77 1.77 10.06
C ALA A 141 -18.99 1.45 11.36
N GLU A 142 -19.52 0.57 12.20
CA GLU A 142 -18.83 0.11 13.42
C GLU A 142 -17.56 -0.68 13.10
N SER A 143 -17.66 -1.63 12.17
CA SER A 143 -16.51 -2.44 11.71
C SER A 143 -15.41 -1.56 11.11
N ARG A 144 -15.78 -0.52 10.34
CA ARG A 144 -14.83 0.44 9.77
C ARG A 144 -14.07 1.19 10.84
N ARG A 145 -14.74 1.65 11.90
CA ARG A 145 -14.08 2.31 13.04
C ARG A 145 -13.10 1.38 13.74
N HIS A 146 -13.48 0.12 13.98
CA HIS A 146 -12.57 -0.87 14.57
C HIS A 146 -11.35 -1.13 13.70
N ALA A 147 -11.53 -1.19 12.38
CA ALA A 147 -10.42 -1.39 11.45
C ALA A 147 -9.42 -0.22 11.46
N HIS A 148 -9.89 1.04 11.45
CA HIS A 148 -9.01 2.20 11.58
C HIS A 148 -8.33 2.26 12.96
N GLN A 149 -9.02 1.86 14.03
CA GLN A 149 -8.41 1.80 15.36
C GLN A 149 -7.29 0.75 15.40
N PHE A 150 -7.51 -0.43 14.82
CA PHE A 150 -6.47 -1.45 14.67
C PHE A 150 -5.23 -0.92 13.95
N VAL A 151 -5.39 -0.20 12.83
CA VAL A 151 -4.27 0.40 12.11
C VAL A 151 -3.49 1.36 13.01
N LYS A 152 -4.18 2.26 13.73
CA LYS A 152 -3.55 3.20 14.67
C LYS A 152 -2.82 2.50 15.80
N ASP A 153 -3.39 1.43 16.34
CA ASP A 153 -2.76 0.65 17.41
C ASP A 153 -1.46 0.01 16.89
N MET A 154 -1.48 -0.52 15.67
CA MET A 154 -0.27 -1.03 15.01
C MET A 154 0.77 0.06 14.72
N GLU A 155 0.36 1.25 14.28
CA GLU A 155 1.27 2.38 14.08
C GLU A 155 1.98 2.75 15.39
N ARG A 156 1.23 2.77 16.50
CA ARG A 156 1.79 3.01 17.82
C ARG A 156 2.77 1.92 18.23
N THR A 157 2.42 0.64 18.08
CA THR A 157 3.33 -0.48 18.38
C THR A 157 4.61 -0.40 17.56
N VAL A 158 4.50 -0.07 16.28
CA VAL A 158 5.66 0.12 15.40
C VAL A 158 6.50 1.29 15.87
N SER A 159 5.88 2.40 16.26
CA SER A 159 6.60 3.55 16.85
C SER A 159 7.38 3.10 18.09
N GLU A 160 6.77 2.34 18.99
CA GLU A 160 7.43 1.83 20.20
C GLU A 160 8.60 0.89 19.87
N ILE A 161 8.47 0.01 18.87
CA ILE A 161 9.55 -0.92 18.44
C ILE A 161 10.74 -0.18 17.80
N THR A 162 10.46 0.88 17.06
CA THR A 162 11.46 1.57 16.23
C THR A 162 12.07 2.79 16.93
N SER A 163 11.42 3.29 17.98
CA SER A 163 12.01 4.18 18.98
C SER A 163 12.99 3.35 19.80
N ARG A 164 14.26 3.29 19.40
CA ARG A 164 15.29 2.63 20.23
C ARG A 164 15.24 3.18 21.66
N GLU A 165 15.33 2.28 22.64
CA GLU A 165 15.91 2.57 23.96
C GLU A 165 17.27 3.24 23.71
N ASP A 166 17.42 4.47 24.20
CA ASP A 166 18.70 5.15 24.25
C ASP A 166 19.65 4.24 25.04
N PRO A 167 20.76 3.72 24.47
CA PRO A 167 21.75 3.03 25.26
C PRO A 167 22.32 4.07 26.23
N GLY A 168 21.80 4.03 27.46
CA GLY A 168 22.19 4.91 28.54
C GLY A 168 23.72 5.03 28.56
N LYS A 169 24.16 6.28 28.54
CA LYS A 169 25.52 6.73 28.82
C LYS A 169 26.10 5.90 29.98
N GLY A 170 27.35 5.46 29.80
CA GLY A 170 28.14 4.80 30.85
C GLY A 170 28.41 5.67 32.06
#